data_AF-A0AA50E1L2-F1
#
_entry.id   AF-A0AA50E1L2-F1
#
_cell.length_a   1.000
_cell.length_b   1.000
_cell.length_c   1.000
_cell.angle_alpha   90.00
_cell.angle_beta   90.00
_cell.angle_gamma   90.00
#
_symmetry.space_group_name_H-M   'P 1'
#
loop_
_entity.id
_entity.type
_entity.pdbx_description
1 polymer ?
#
loop_
_entity_poly.entity_id
_entity_poly.type
_entity_poly.pdbx_seq_one_letter_code
_entity_poly.pdbx_strand_id
1 'polypeptide(L)'
;MSHGEPRGNQSCVPTEIKRLITLDGAAFEYAIALGLEPIATVPSNFQSQLPALMTNARNIQNIGKGEQPNLEAILGANPDLIVGLDSHQSIYPQLSQIGLTVLFPFEHSGQWKEVFASVGNALHQQTATQSALAAYQARSTDFRTQMGDCLDNLQVSVIRLYPDGINLYLKDSFAGTVLQDAGLARPPSQNISAAEAQQKFGNPIQTRISREVLEQADGDVIFLWTGENTSQGNEEAKKRLQQLQQDPSGVNSGR
;
A
#
# COMPACT_ATOMS: atom_id res chain seq x y z
N MET A 1 14.76 -9.34 -12.19
CA MET A 1 13.73 -9.52 -13.23
C MET A 1 13.39 -8.12 -13.70
N SER A 2 13.26 -7.90 -15.01
CA SER A 2 12.88 -6.57 -15.53
C SER A 2 11.43 -6.31 -15.11
N HIS A 3 11.24 -5.51 -14.07
CA HIS A 3 9.92 -4.96 -13.77
C HIS A 3 9.47 -4.18 -15.01
N GLY A 4 8.21 -4.33 -15.41
CA GLY A 4 7.71 -3.76 -16.67
C GLY A 4 7.98 -2.26 -16.78
N GLU A 5 8.15 -1.76 -17.99
CA GLU A 5 8.20 -0.32 -18.21
C GLU A 5 6.81 0.30 -17.98
N PRO A 6 6.73 1.53 -17.44
CA PRO A 6 5.48 2.26 -17.34
C PRO A 6 4.77 2.40 -18.68
N ARG A 7 3.45 2.29 -18.66
CA ARG A 7 2.61 2.55 -19.84
C ARG A 7 2.38 4.05 -19.98
N GLY A 8 2.53 4.55 -21.20
CA GLY A 8 2.46 5.98 -21.50
C GLY A 8 3.85 6.53 -21.79
N ASN A 9 3.95 7.48 -22.72
CA ASN A 9 5.24 8.03 -23.09
C ASN A 9 5.74 8.99 -22.02
N GLN A 10 6.66 8.51 -21.18
CA GLN A 10 7.27 9.30 -20.10
C GLN A 10 8.00 10.54 -20.64
N SER A 11 8.49 10.50 -21.88
CA SER A 11 9.15 11.65 -22.53
C SER A 11 8.19 12.81 -22.79
N CYS A 12 6.87 12.57 -22.74
CA CYS A 12 5.85 13.61 -22.91
C CYS A 12 5.41 14.24 -21.58
N VAL A 13 5.90 13.76 -20.43
CA VAL A 13 5.53 14.32 -19.12
C VAL A 13 6.03 15.76 -19.04
N PRO A 14 5.13 16.74 -18.81
CA PRO A 14 5.51 18.14 -18.76
C PRO A 14 6.46 18.39 -17.60
N THR A 15 7.40 19.32 -17.80
CA THR A 15 8.33 19.75 -16.74
C THR A 15 7.64 20.54 -15.63
N GLU A 16 6.51 21.20 -15.95
CA GLU A 16 5.65 21.91 -15.00
C GLU A 16 4.28 21.21 -14.97
N ILE A 17 3.95 20.56 -13.86
CA ILE A 17 2.68 19.87 -13.64
C ILE A 17 1.76 20.79 -12.84
N LYS A 18 0.64 21.24 -13.42
CA LYS A 18 -0.32 22.17 -12.81
C LYS A 18 -1.61 21.48 -12.37
N ARG A 19 -1.99 20.40 -13.03
CA ARG A 19 -3.31 19.75 -12.88
C ARG A 19 -3.15 18.23 -12.81
N LEU A 20 -2.40 17.80 -11.81
CA LEU A 20 -2.14 16.39 -11.53
C LEU A 20 -3.40 15.69 -11.00
N ILE A 21 -3.78 14.58 -11.64
CA ILE A 21 -4.77 13.64 -11.12
C ILE A 21 -4.07 12.33 -10.76
N THR A 22 -4.44 11.75 -9.61
CA THR A 22 -3.98 10.42 -9.18
C THR A 22 -5.17 9.48 -9.11
N LEU A 23 -5.04 8.28 -9.68
CA LEU A 23 -6.16 7.35 -9.85
C LEU A 23 -6.39 6.43 -8.63
N ASP A 24 -5.44 6.39 -7.70
CA ASP A 24 -5.49 5.54 -6.52
C ASP A 24 -4.68 6.13 -5.35
N GLY A 25 -4.79 5.50 -4.19
CA GLY A 25 -4.14 5.95 -2.96
C GLY A 25 -2.61 5.87 -3.00
N ALA A 26 -2.02 4.87 -3.64
CA ALA A 26 -0.56 4.75 -3.72
C ALA A 26 0.01 5.84 -4.64
N ALA A 27 -0.59 6.05 -5.81
CA ALA A 27 -0.24 7.15 -6.71
C ALA A 27 -0.37 8.51 -6.03
N PHE A 28 -1.41 8.70 -5.22
CA PHE A 28 -1.59 9.90 -4.39
C PHE A 28 -0.47 10.08 -3.37
N GLU A 29 -0.18 9.05 -2.57
CA GLU A 29 0.88 9.09 -1.55
C GLU A 29 2.25 9.36 -2.15
N TYR A 30 2.56 8.76 -3.31
CA TYR A 30 3.78 9.04 -4.05
C TYR A 30 3.85 10.50 -4.50
N ALA A 31 2.79 11.04 -5.10
CA ALA A 31 2.76 12.43 -5.54
C ALA A 31 3.03 13.40 -4.38
N ILE A 32 2.34 13.22 -3.25
CA ILE A 32 2.52 14.05 -2.06
C ILE A 32 3.95 13.93 -1.50
N ALA A 33 4.50 12.71 -1.42
CA ALA A 33 5.86 12.47 -0.94
C ALA A 33 6.93 13.10 -1.85
N LEU A 34 6.62 13.31 -3.13
CA LEU A 34 7.48 14.03 -4.08
C LEU A 34 7.28 15.56 -4.04
N GLY A 35 6.38 16.07 -3.19
CA GLY A 35 6.06 17.49 -3.09
C GLY A 35 5.13 18.01 -4.21
N LEU A 36 4.46 17.10 -4.93
CA LEU A 36 3.43 17.47 -5.90
C LEU A 36 2.08 17.63 -5.22
N GLU A 37 1.21 18.43 -5.82
CA GLU A 37 -0.14 18.72 -5.29
C GLU A 37 -1.20 18.22 -6.28
N PRO A 38 -1.73 16.99 -6.09
CA PRO A 38 -2.84 16.50 -6.90
C PRO A 38 -4.09 17.37 -6.73
N ILE A 39 -4.72 17.76 -7.83
CA ILE A 39 -6.00 18.51 -7.81
C ILE A 39 -7.18 17.57 -7.60
N ALA A 40 -7.01 16.28 -7.90
CA ALA A 40 -8.04 15.27 -7.76
C ALA A 40 -7.45 13.90 -7.46
N THR A 41 -8.17 13.12 -6.65
CA THR A 41 -7.80 11.74 -6.33
C THR A 41 -9.01 10.90 -5.95
N VAL A 42 -8.82 9.60 -5.87
CA VAL A 42 -9.77 8.71 -5.22
C VAL A 42 -9.56 8.81 -3.70
N PRO A 43 -10.61 9.13 -2.91
CA PRO A 43 -10.50 9.19 -1.47
C PRO A 43 -10.13 7.83 -0.89
N SER A 44 -9.18 7.82 0.04
CA SER A 44 -8.92 6.66 0.89
C SER A 44 -9.26 6.98 2.35
N ASN A 45 -9.71 5.98 3.11
CA ASN A 45 -9.91 6.14 4.55
C ASN A 45 -8.60 6.55 5.26
N PHE A 46 -7.44 6.20 4.68
CA PHE A 46 -6.11 6.55 5.17
C PHE A 46 -5.77 8.03 4.99
N GLN A 47 -6.22 8.70 3.92
CA GLN A 47 -5.97 10.14 3.71
C GLN A 47 -6.51 10.98 4.88
N SER A 48 -7.68 10.62 5.43
CA SER A 48 -8.25 11.30 6.60
C SER A 48 -7.44 11.12 7.89
N GLN A 49 -6.63 10.06 7.96
CA GLN A 49 -5.76 9.73 9.10
C GLN A 49 -4.34 10.28 8.97
N LEU A 50 -4.02 10.90 7.82
CA LEU A 50 -2.73 11.53 7.55
C LEU A 50 -2.85 13.05 7.36
N PRO A 51 -3.44 13.82 8.31
CA PRO A 51 -3.61 15.27 8.16
C PRO A 51 -2.32 16.02 7.83
N ALA A 52 -1.19 15.55 8.36
CA ALA A 52 0.13 16.13 8.09
C ALA A 52 0.50 16.05 6.60
N LEU A 53 0.19 14.94 5.92
CA LEU A 53 0.41 14.77 4.47
C LEU A 53 -0.56 15.62 3.63
N MET A 54 -1.71 15.99 4.19
CA MET A 54 -2.75 16.76 3.51
C MET A 54 -2.57 18.28 3.60
N THR A 55 -1.55 18.76 4.32
CA THR A 55 -1.33 20.20 4.56
C THR A 55 -1.10 21.01 3.27
N ASN A 56 -0.49 20.37 2.27
CA ASN A 56 -0.26 20.92 0.92
C ASN A 56 -1.36 20.52 -0.08
N ALA A 57 -2.21 19.56 0.28
CA ALA A 57 -3.22 19.00 -0.62
C ALA A 57 -4.60 19.60 -0.34
N ARG A 58 -4.72 20.94 -0.48
CA ARG A 58 -5.97 21.66 -0.23
C ARG A 58 -6.90 21.54 -1.44
N ASN A 59 -8.18 21.27 -1.19
CA ASN A 59 -9.24 21.19 -2.22
C ASN A 59 -9.11 20.04 -3.23
N ILE A 60 -8.69 18.86 -2.78
CA ILE A 60 -8.64 17.69 -3.66
C ILE A 60 -10.06 17.25 -4.03
N GLN A 61 -10.36 17.26 -5.33
CA GLN A 61 -11.62 16.76 -5.85
C GLN A 61 -11.66 15.22 -5.79
N ASN A 62 -12.78 14.68 -5.29
CA ASN A 62 -13.04 13.25 -5.34
C ASN A 62 -13.45 12.83 -6.78
N ILE A 63 -12.73 11.87 -7.35
CA ILE A 63 -13.00 11.31 -8.68
C ILE A 63 -13.59 9.89 -8.63
N GLY A 64 -14.31 9.53 -7.57
CA GLY A 64 -15.04 8.25 -7.48
C GLY A 64 -14.36 7.24 -6.57
N LYS A 65 -14.23 5.99 -7.04
CA LYS A 65 -13.69 4.86 -6.27
C LYS A 65 -12.43 4.31 -6.95
N GLY A 66 -11.53 3.70 -6.18
CA GLY A 66 -10.23 3.25 -6.71
C GLY A 66 -10.38 2.21 -7.82
N GLU A 67 -11.29 1.25 -7.63
CA GLU A 67 -11.58 0.22 -8.63
C GLU A 67 -12.32 0.78 -9.86
N GLN A 68 -12.98 1.93 -9.72
CA GLN A 68 -13.80 2.55 -10.77
C GLN A 68 -13.76 4.09 -10.67
N PRO A 69 -12.68 4.73 -11.17
CA PRO A 69 -12.62 6.18 -11.25
C PRO A 69 -13.71 6.73 -12.18
N ASN A 70 -14.28 7.88 -11.82
CA ASN A 70 -15.29 8.59 -12.58
C ASN A 70 -14.62 9.39 -13.71
N LEU A 71 -14.70 8.88 -14.94
CA LEU A 71 -14.11 9.50 -16.14
C LEU A 71 -14.66 10.90 -16.44
N GLU A 72 -15.94 11.17 -16.15
CA GLU A 72 -16.52 12.51 -16.34
C GLU A 72 -15.95 13.51 -15.35
N ALA A 73 -15.74 13.10 -14.10
CA ALA A 73 -15.09 13.92 -13.08
C ALA A 73 -13.63 14.21 -13.45
N ILE A 74 -12.90 13.20 -13.95
CA ILE A 74 -11.52 13.37 -14.44
C ILE A 74 -11.50 14.34 -15.62
N LEU A 75 -12.40 14.17 -16.60
CA LEU A 75 -12.50 15.07 -17.76
C LEU A 75 -12.83 16.50 -17.34
N GLY A 76 -13.81 16.69 -16.45
CA GLY A 76 -14.22 18.00 -15.94
C GLY A 76 -13.13 18.70 -15.14
N ALA A 77 -12.21 17.94 -14.53
CA ALA A 77 -11.04 18.47 -13.85
C ALA A 77 -9.93 18.92 -14.82
N ASN A 78 -10.05 18.69 -16.14
CA ASN A 78 -9.13 19.16 -17.18
C ASN A 78 -7.64 18.94 -16.83
N PRO A 79 -7.18 17.69 -16.63
CA PRO A 79 -5.82 17.39 -16.21
C PRO A 79 -4.80 17.67 -17.30
N ASP A 80 -3.58 18.04 -16.89
CA ASP A 80 -2.40 18.01 -17.76
C ASP A 80 -1.62 16.70 -17.62
N LEU A 81 -1.82 15.98 -16.50
CA LEU A 81 -1.24 14.67 -16.25
C LEU A 81 -2.15 13.81 -15.36
N ILE A 82 -2.31 12.56 -15.75
CA ILE A 82 -3.01 11.51 -15.01
C ILE A 82 -1.98 10.42 -14.64
N VAL A 83 -1.85 10.11 -13.36
CA VAL A 83 -0.96 9.07 -12.84
C VAL A 83 -1.77 7.99 -12.15
N GLY A 84 -1.47 6.73 -12.44
CA GLY A 84 -2.04 5.60 -11.74
C GLY A 84 -1.18 4.35 -11.85
N LEU A 85 -1.75 3.23 -11.44
CA LEU A 85 -1.11 1.92 -11.49
C LEU A 85 -1.70 1.05 -12.61
N ASP A 86 -1.06 -0.10 -12.87
CA ASP A 86 -1.47 -1.10 -13.86
C ASP A 86 -2.90 -1.64 -13.68
N SER A 87 -3.46 -1.58 -12.48
CA SER A 87 -4.88 -1.87 -12.20
C SER A 87 -5.85 -1.07 -13.08
N HIS A 88 -5.44 0.11 -13.56
CA HIS A 88 -6.25 0.96 -14.44
C HIS A 88 -6.06 0.67 -15.93
N GLN A 89 -5.34 -0.39 -16.30
CA GLN A 89 -5.04 -0.68 -17.71
C GLN A 89 -6.30 -0.82 -18.58
N SER A 90 -7.40 -1.33 -18.03
CA SER A 90 -8.66 -1.51 -18.77
C SER A 90 -9.32 -0.20 -19.18
N ILE A 91 -9.05 0.90 -18.48
CA ILE A 91 -9.60 2.24 -18.75
C ILE A 91 -8.56 3.20 -19.36
N TYR A 92 -7.34 2.74 -19.60
CA TYR A 92 -6.27 3.53 -20.19
C TYR A 92 -6.64 4.20 -21.54
N PRO A 93 -7.35 3.54 -22.47
CA PRO A 93 -7.75 4.19 -23.73
C PRO A 93 -8.61 5.44 -23.52
N GLN A 94 -9.53 5.40 -22.56
CA GLN A 94 -10.39 6.53 -22.22
C GLN A 94 -9.60 7.63 -21.52
N LEU A 95 -8.73 7.26 -20.55
CA LEU A 95 -7.87 8.22 -19.85
C LEU A 95 -6.95 8.97 -20.82
N SER A 96 -6.38 8.25 -21.81
CA SER A 96 -5.50 8.83 -22.83
C SER A 96 -6.20 9.80 -23.78
N GLN A 97 -7.54 9.73 -23.89
CA GLN A 97 -8.33 10.72 -24.62
C GLN A 97 -8.60 11.98 -23.78
N ILE A 98 -8.57 11.86 -22.46
CA ILE A 98 -8.78 12.97 -21.53
C ILE A 98 -7.51 13.79 -21.33
N GLY A 99 -6.36 13.12 -21.15
CA GLY A 99 -5.08 13.78 -20.93
C GLY A 99 -3.91 12.80 -20.97
N LEU A 100 -2.69 13.33 -20.86
CA LEU A 100 -1.49 12.49 -20.79
C LEU A 100 -1.61 11.56 -19.57
N THR A 101 -1.55 10.26 -19.82
CA THR A 101 -1.72 9.23 -18.79
C THR A 101 -0.48 8.37 -18.68
N VAL A 102 0.01 8.17 -17.45
CA VAL A 102 1.11 7.25 -17.15
C VAL A 102 0.66 6.23 -16.11
N LEU A 103 0.75 4.95 -16.45
CA LEU A 103 0.43 3.84 -15.53
C LEU A 103 1.69 3.06 -15.18
N PHE A 104 1.92 2.87 -13.88
CA PHE A 104 3.10 2.17 -13.36
C PHE A 104 2.77 0.71 -13.02
N PRO A 105 3.60 -0.27 -13.45
CA PRO A 105 3.47 -1.65 -13.03
C PRO A 105 3.61 -1.77 -11.52
N PHE A 106 2.65 -2.44 -10.88
CA PHE A 106 2.64 -2.63 -9.44
C PHE A 106 1.97 -3.95 -9.09
N GLU A 107 2.74 -5.02 -9.26
CA GLU A 107 2.25 -6.39 -9.14
C GLU A 107 1.86 -6.72 -7.69
N HIS A 108 2.62 -6.18 -6.73
CA HIS A 108 2.34 -6.38 -5.32
C HIS A 108 2.92 -5.29 -4.42
N SER A 109 2.32 -5.16 -3.23
CA SER A 109 2.62 -4.10 -2.27
C SER A 109 4.07 -4.03 -1.76
N GLY A 110 4.87 -5.08 -1.93
CA GLY A 110 6.30 -5.07 -1.59
C GLY A 110 7.15 -4.21 -2.52
N GLN A 111 6.65 -3.92 -3.74
CA GLN A 111 7.36 -3.15 -4.77
C GLN A 111 7.27 -1.64 -4.57
N TRP A 112 6.77 -1.17 -3.41
CA TRP A 112 6.42 0.24 -3.21
C TRP A 112 7.62 1.18 -3.36
N LYS A 113 8.84 0.75 -2.96
CA LYS A 113 10.07 1.56 -3.11
C LYS A 113 10.46 1.71 -4.57
N GLU A 114 10.41 0.61 -5.32
CA GLU A 114 10.74 0.58 -6.75
C GLU A 114 9.74 1.40 -7.55
N VAL A 115 8.44 1.26 -7.27
CA VAL A 115 7.40 2.04 -7.94
C VAL A 115 7.50 3.52 -7.57
N PHE A 116 7.73 3.86 -6.29
CA PHE A 116 7.97 5.24 -5.88
C PHE A 116 9.15 5.86 -6.63
N ALA A 117 10.25 5.13 -6.78
CA ALA A 117 11.41 5.59 -7.55
C ALA A 117 11.10 5.77 -9.04
N SER A 118 10.32 4.86 -9.63
CA SER A 118 9.88 4.94 -11.02
C SER A 118 8.98 6.16 -11.27
N VAL A 119 8.01 6.40 -10.38
CA VAL A 119 7.14 7.59 -10.40
C VAL A 119 7.99 8.85 -10.28
N GLY A 120 8.89 8.90 -9.30
CA GLY A 120 9.82 10.00 -9.10
C GLY A 120 10.63 10.36 -10.34
N ASN A 121 11.16 9.35 -11.03
CA ASN A 121 11.88 9.56 -12.27
C ASN A 121 10.99 10.08 -13.40
N ALA A 122 9.81 9.49 -13.59
CA ALA A 122 8.88 9.87 -14.64
C ALA A 122 8.35 11.31 -14.48
N LEU A 123 8.23 11.78 -13.23
CA LEU A 123 7.68 13.09 -12.90
C LEU A 123 8.76 14.18 -12.70
N HIS A 124 10.02 13.89 -13.05
CA HIS A 124 11.17 14.79 -12.87
C HIS A 124 11.42 15.20 -11.41
N GLN A 125 11.13 14.29 -10.47
CA GLN A 125 11.26 14.49 -9.02
C GLN A 125 12.39 13.67 -8.39
N GLN A 126 13.43 13.34 -9.14
CA GLN A 126 14.51 12.44 -8.69
C GLN A 126 15.16 12.88 -7.37
N THR A 127 15.38 14.19 -7.18
CA THR A 127 15.95 14.73 -5.93
C THR A 127 15.01 14.52 -4.74
N ALA A 128 13.72 14.78 -4.90
CA ALA A 128 12.73 14.56 -3.85
C ALA A 128 12.61 13.06 -3.51
N THR A 129 12.61 12.20 -4.53
CA THR A 129 12.63 10.74 -4.37
C THR A 129 13.83 10.26 -3.56
N GLN A 130 15.03 10.68 -3.94
CA GLN A 130 16.26 10.29 -3.25
C GLN A 130 16.26 10.77 -1.80
N SER A 131 15.82 12.00 -1.56
CA SER A 131 15.70 12.57 -0.21
C SER A 131 14.73 11.77 0.65
N ALA A 132 13.54 11.45 0.13
CA ALA A 132 12.51 10.69 0.85
C ALA A 132 12.97 9.25 1.18
N LEU A 133 13.57 8.54 0.22
CA LEU A 133 14.10 7.19 0.44
C LEU A 133 15.30 7.19 1.41
N ALA A 134 16.17 8.21 1.34
CA ALA A 134 17.28 8.37 2.28
C ALA A 134 16.77 8.64 3.70
N ALA A 135 15.75 9.49 3.86
CA ALA A 135 15.14 9.77 5.15
C ALA A 135 14.46 8.51 5.74
N TYR A 136 13.77 7.73 4.92
CA TYR A 136 13.22 6.43 5.31
C TYR A 136 14.32 5.48 5.79
N GLN A 137 15.39 5.31 5.01
CA GLN A 137 16.49 4.42 5.35
C GLN A 137 17.25 4.86 6.62
N ALA A 138 17.39 6.17 6.82
CA ALA A 138 17.99 6.73 8.03
C ALA A 138 17.15 6.38 9.27
N ARG A 139 15.82 6.50 9.17
CA ARG A 139 14.91 6.11 10.27
C ARG A 139 14.96 4.61 10.57
N SER A 140 15.01 3.76 9.55
CA SER A 140 15.15 2.31 9.74
C SER A 140 16.49 1.96 10.40
N THR A 141 17.57 2.63 10.01
CA THR A 141 18.89 2.46 10.65
C THR A 141 18.88 2.90 12.10
N ASP A 142 18.32 4.08 12.39
CA ASP A 142 18.20 4.62 13.74
C ASP A 142 17.38 3.69 14.65
N PHE A 143 16.25 3.19 14.15
CA PHE A 143 15.45 2.18 14.86
C PHE A 143 16.28 0.93 15.18
N ARG A 144 17.04 0.41 14.22
CA ARG A 144 17.91 -0.76 14.45
C ARG A 144 18.96 -0.50 15.51
N THR A 145 19.57 0.69 15.50
CA THR A 145 20.54 1.10 16.52
C THR A 145 19.89 1.18 17.91
N GLN A 146 18.68 1.71 18.01
CA GLN A 146 17.96 1.80 19.29
C GLN A 146 17.54 0.43 19.83
N MET A 147 17.21 -0.52 18.95
CA MET A 147 16.82 -1.87 19.36
C MET A 147 18.01 -2.74 19.77
N GLY A 148 19.18 -2.58 19.13
CA GLY A 148 20.37 -3.37 19.42
C GLY A 148 20.10 -4.88 19.44
N ASP A 149 20.61 -5.58 20.45
CA ASP A 149 20.50 -7.04 20.63
C ASP A 149 19.04 -7.53 20.83
N CYS A 150 18.08 -6.63 21.08
CA CYS A 150 16.67 -7.01 21.15
C CYS A 150 16.17 -7.59 19.83
N LEU A 151 16.74 -7.18 18.69
CA LEU A 151 16.34 -7.67 17.37
C LEU A 151 16.54 -9.18 17.21
N ASP A 152 17.56 -9.74 17.86
CA ASP A 152 17.92 -11.16 17.71
C ASP A 152 16.91 -12.11 18.37
N ASN A 153 16.08 -11.59 19.28
CA ASN A 153 15.15 -12.37 20.10
C ASN A 153 13.68 -12.00 19.84
N LEU A 154 13.38 -11.23 18.79
CA LEU A 154 12.03 -10.77 18.48
C LEU A 154 11.57 -11.25 17.11
N GLN A 155 10.48 -12.03 17.10
CA GLN A 155 9.71 -12.34 15.92
C GLN A 155 8.43 -11.50 15.88
N VAL A 156 8.28 -10.74 14.81
CA VAL A 156 7.13 -9.87 14.61
C VAL A 156 6.15 -10.52 13.63
N SER A 157 4.95 -10.78 14.12
CA SER A 157 3.81 -11.24 13.33
C SER A 157 2.99 -10.04 12.84
N VAL A 158 2.52 -10.11 11.60
CA VAL A 158 1.59 -9.11 11.05
C VAL A 158 0.37 -9.83 10.51
N ILE A 159 -0.79 -9.53 11.10
CA ILE A 159 -2.05 -10.17 10.73
C ILE A 159 -3.10 -9.13 10.39
N ARG A 160 -3.98 -9.53 9.47
CA ARG A 160 -5.22 -8.81 9.19
C ARG A 160 -6.41 -9.69 9.57
N LEU A 161 -7.33 -9.12 10.33
CA LEU A 161 -8.63 -9.75 10.53
C LEU A 161 -9.59 -9.31 9.44
N TYR A 162 -10.01 -10.28 8.64
CA TYR A 162 -11.15 -10.17 7.75
C TYR A 162 -12.42 -10.63 8.48
N PRO A 163 -13.62 -10.23 8.02
CA PRO A 163 -14.89 -10.75 8.53
C PRO A 163 -14.93 -12.27 8.60
N ASP A 164 -14.35 -12.95 7.61
CA ASP A 164 -14.42 -14.39 7.43
C ASP A 164 -13.16 -15.14 7.89
N GLY A 165 -12.02 -14.50 8.18
CA GLY A 165 -10.80 -15.19 8.63
C GLY A 165 -9.65 -14.30 9.05
N ILE A 166 -8.50 -14.93 9.32
CA ILE A 166 -7.24 -14.24 9.64
C ILE A 166 -6.29 -14.45 8.46
N ASN A 167 -5.72 -13.35 7.98
CA ASN A 167 -4.66 -13.40 6.99
C ASN A 167 -3.32 -13.03 7.63
N LEU A 168 -2.30 -13.80 7.29
CA LEU A 168 -0.91 -13.50 7.59
C LEU A 168 -0.32 -12.67 6.46
N TYR A 169 0.32 -11.54 6.80
CA TYR A 169 1.10 -10.77 5.83
C TYR A 169 2.49 -11.39 5.68
N LEU A 170 2.94 -11.59 4.45
CA LEU A 170 4.16 -12.34 4.14
C LEU A 170 5.38 -11.42 3.96
N LYS A 171 6.54 -12.03 3.72
CA LYS A 171 7.86 -11.38 3.71
C LYS A 171 7.91 -10.16 2.78
N ASP A 172 7.43 -10.34 1.55
CA ASP A 172 7.53 -9.32 0.48
C ASP A 172 6.21 -8.56 0.29
N SER A 173 5.40 -8.45 1.35
CA SER A 173 4.30 -7.49 1.45
C SER A 173 4.82 -6.12 1.89
N PHE A 174 4.01 -5.04 1.76
CA PHE A 174 4.39 -3.72 2.26
C PHE A 174 4.93 -3.77 3.71
N ALA A 175 4.12 -4.29 4.65
CA ALA A 175 4.51 -4.41 6.05
C ALA A 175 5.75 -5.32 6.21
N GLY A 176 5.83 -6.41 5.44
CA GLY A 176 6.98 -7.30 5.47
C GLY A 176 8.28 -6.61 5.03
N THR A 177 8.26 -5.78 3.99
CA THR A 177 9.45 -5.01 3.57
C THR A 177 9.86 -3.97 4.61
N VAL A 178 8.91 -3.31 5.28
CA VAL A 178 9.21 -2.36 6.36
C VAL A 178 9.87 -3.07 7.55
N LEU A 179 9.37 -4.23 7.95
CA LEU A 179 9.98 -5.04 9.02
C LEU A 179 11.37 -5.54 8.64
N GLN A 180 11.58 -5.95 7.39
CA GLN A 180 12.91 -6.32 6.88
C GLN A 180 13.90 -5.16 6.96
N ASP A 181 13.51 -3.97 6.50
CA ASP A 181 14.36 -2.77 6.56
C ASP A 181 14.70 -2.37 8.02
N ALA A 182 13.74 -2.60 8.94
CA ALA A 182 13.90 -2.40 10.38
C ALA A 182 14.67 -3.52 11.09
N GLY A 183 15.09 -4.57 10.38
CA GLY A 183 15.85 -5.70 10.95
C GLY A 183 15.05 -6.63 11.86
N LEU A 184 13.72 -6.62 11.78
CA LEU A 184 12.86 -7.45 12.61
C LEU A 184 12.61 -8.81 11.96
N ALA A 185 12.87 -9.89 12.70
CA ALA A 185 12.60 -11.24 12.23
C ALA A 185 11.09 -11.50 12.12
N ARG A 186 10.72 -12.49 11.32
CA ARG A 186 9.33 -12.93 11.11
C ARG A 186 9.18 -14.39 11.51
N PRO A 187 8.01 -14.81 12.02
CA PRO A 187 7.69 -16.22 12.18
C PRO A 187 7.89 -17.00 10.87
N PRO A 188 8.33 -18.28 10.90
CA PRO A 188 8.53 -19.07 9.67
C PRO A 188 7.30 -19.14 8.76
N SER A 189 6.09 -19.14 9.33
CA SER A 189 4.81 -19.08 8.61
C SER A 189 4.63 -17.79 7.78
N GLN A 190 5.36 -16.73 8.10
CA GLN A 190 5.28 -15.40 7.48
C GLN A 190 6.55 -15.02 6.71
N ASN A 191 7.65 -15.73 6.90
CA ASN A 191 8.92 -15.51 6.20
C ASN A 191 8.97 -16.19 4.82
N ILE A 192 7.90 -16.04 4.05
CA ILE A 192 7.71 -16.65 2.72
C ILE A 192 7.84 -15.55 1.66
N SER A 193 8.71 -15.76 0.67
CA SER A 193 8.93 -14.79 -0.42
C SER A 193 7.70 -14.62 -1.31
N ALA A 194 7.58 -13.51 -2.04
CA ALA A 194 6.47 -13.27 -2.96
C ALA A 194 6.35 -14.37 -4.04
N ALA A 195 7.47 -14.82 -4.60
CA ALA A 195 7.48 -15.87 -5.61
C ALA A 195 6.98 -17.22 -5.06
N GLU A 196 7.43 -17.60 -3.86
CA GLU A 196 6.97 -18.83 -3.20
C GLU A 196 5.50 -18.72 -2.78
N ALA A 197 5.10 -17.58 -2.22
CA ALA A 197 3.72 -17.31 -1.82
C ALA A 197 2.75 -17.36 -3.01
N GLN A 198 3.13 -16.78 -4.15
CA GLN A 198 2.34 -16.83 -5.37
C GLN A 198 2.12 -18.27 -5.84
N GLN A 199 3.16 -19.11 -5.80
CA GLN A 199 3.06 -20.52 -6.18
C GLN A 199 2.20 -21.33 -5.22
N LYS A 200 2.35 -21.09 -3.91
CA LYS A 200 1.73 -21.90 -2.86
C LYS A 200 0.29 -21.49 -2.56
N PHE A 201 -0.02 -20.20 -2.63
CA PHE A 201 -1.27 -19.62 -2.15
C PHE A 201 -2.04 -18.86 -3.23
N GLY A 202 -1.45 -18.63 -4.40
CA GLY A 202 -2.04 -17.78 -5.43
C GLY A 202 -2.05 -16.28 -5.09
N ASN A 203 -1.37 -15.88 -4.01
CA ASN A 203 -1.27 -14.50 -3.56
C ASN A 203 0.17 -14.22 -3.08
N PRO A 204 0.85 -13.18 -3.58
CA PRO A 204 2.27 -12.95 -3.31
C PRO A 204 2.54 -12.29 -1.96
N ILE A 205 1.52 -11.75 -1.29
CA ILE A 205 1.72 -10.89 -0.10
C ILE A 205 1.01 -11.37 1.15
N GLN A 206 0.04 -12.27 1.03
CA GLN A 206 -0.69 -12.77 2.17
C GLN A 206 -1.23 -14.17 1.95
N THR A 207 -1.45 -14.87 3.06
CA THR A 207 -2.16 -16.15 3.06
C THR A 207 -3.18 -16.19 4.18
N ARG A 208 -4.26 -16.92 3.97
CA ARG A 208 -5.34 -17.09 4.94
C ARG A 208 -5.07 -18.31 5.79
N ILE A 209 -5.24 -18.18 7.10
CA ILE A 209 -5.19 -19.30 8.04
C ILE A 209 -6.57 -19.57 8.63
N SER A 210 -6.77 -20.83 9.03
CA SER A 210 -7.95 -21.27 9.74
C SER A 210 -7.75 -21.15 11.26
N ARG A 211 -8.81 -21.41 12.04
CA ARG A 211 -8.75 -21.32 13.51
C ARG A 211 -7.94 -22.46 14.13
N GLU A 212 -7.82 -23.57 13.43
CA GLU A 212 -7.13 -24.78 13.87
C GLU A 212 -5.60 -24.62 13.82
N VAL A 213 -5.10 -23.59 13.15
CA VAL A 213 -3.67 -23.29 12.99
C VAL A 213 -3.31 -21.88 13.44
N LEU A 214 -3.97 -21.36 14.48
CA LEU A 214 -3.74 -20.02 15.02
C LEU A 214 -2.30 -19.80 15.49
N GLU A 215 -1.59 -20.86 15.87
CA GLU A 215 -0.16 -20.81 16.20
C GLU A 215 0.70 -20.30 15.01
N GLN A 216 0.21 -20.38 13.77
CA GLN A 216 0.91 -19.79 12.62
C GLN A 216 0.86 -18.25 12.62
N ALA A 217 -0.06 -17.64 13.36
CA ALA A 217 -0.12 -16.19 13.57
C ALA A 217 0.72 -15.72 14.76
N ASP A 218 1.33 -16.64 15.52
CA ASP A 218 2.06 -16.30 16.73
C ASP A 218 3.36 -15.52 16.46
N GLY A 219 3.85 -14.83 17.47
CA GLY A 219 5.08 -14.06 17.47
C GLY A 219 5.24 -13.30 18.79
N ASP A 220 6.47 -12.91 19.13
CA ASP A 220 6.74 -12.13 20.36
C ASP A 220 6.00 -10.79 20.36
N VAL A 221 5.77 -10.23 19.17
CA VAL A 221 4.91 -9.06 18.95
C VAL A 221 3.98 -9.33 17.77
N ILE A 222 2.68 -9.05 17.94
CA ILE A 222 1.68 -9.18 16.88
C ILE A 222 1.12 -7.79 16.54
N PHE A 223 1.38 -7.32 15.31
CA PHE A 223 0.66 -6.20 14.73
C PHE A 223 -0.61 -6.71 14.08
N LEU A 224 -1.75 -6.37 14.67
CA LEU A 224 -3.07 -6.68 14.17
C LEU A 224 -3.69 -5.43 13.57
N TRP A 225 -4.24 -5.55 12.36
CA TRP A 225 -5.09 -4.52 11.82
C TRP A 225 -6.40 -5.07 11.25
N THR A 226 -7.39 -4.18 11.19
CA THR A 226 -8.71 -4.43 10.62
C THR A 226 -9.00 -3.31 9.63
N GLY A 227 -9.49 -3.65 8.43
CA GLY A 227 -9.88 -2.64 7.47
C GLY A 227 -10.41 -3.30 6.22
N GLU A 228 -11.55 -2.85 5.71
CA GLU A 228 -12.19 -3.36 4.50
C GLU A 228 -12.57 -2.19 3.56
N ASN A 229 -12.81 -2.51 2.29
CA ASN A 229 -13.23 -1.51 1.30
C ASN A 229 -14.70 -1.06 1.51
N THR A 230 -15.44 -1.68 2.43
CA THR A 230 -16.85 -1.38 2.71
C THR A 230 -17.08 -1.07 4.19
N SER A 231 -18.00 -0.15 4.49
CA SER A 231 -18.37 0.16 5.89
C SER A 231 -18.87 -1.08 6.62
N GLN A 232 -19.65 -1.93 5.94
CA GLN A 232 -20.15 -3.19 6.51
C GLN A 232 -19.01 -4.17 6.86
N GLY A 233 -18.06 -4.36 5.94
CA GLY A 233 -16.90 -5.21 6.20
C GLY A 233 -16.04 -4.69 7.36
N ASN A 234 -15.89 -3.37 7.46
CA ASN A 234 -15.17 -2.74 8.56
C ASN A 234 -15.85 -3.01 9.92
N GLU A 235 -17.19 -2.85 10.00
CA GLU A 235 -17.92 -3.12 11.23
C GLU A 235 -17.87 -4.60 11.63
N GLU A 236 -17.93 -5.52 10.66
CA GLU A 236 -17.82 -6.95 10.95
C GLU A 236 -16.41 -7.34 11.42
N ALA A 237 -15.36 -6.80 10.80
CA ALA A 237 -13.99 -7.01 11.24
C ALA A 237 -13.76 -6.47 12.67
N LYS A 238 -14.35 -5.32 13.03
CA LYS A 238 -14.30 -4.78 14.40
C LYS A 238 -14.99 -5.69 15.41
N LYS A 239 -16.18 -6.21 15.09
CA LYS A 239 -16.88 -7.17 15.96
C LYS A 239 -16.04 -8.43 16.17
N ARG A 240 -15.44 -8.94 15.10
CA ARG A 240 -14.55 -10.11 15.18
C ARG A 240 -13.32 -9.85 16.06
N LEU A 241 -12.72 -8.66 15.96
CA LEU A 241 -11.63 -8.26 16.85
C LEU A 241 -12.08 -8.27 18.32
N GLN A 242 -13.24 -7.70 18.63
CA GLN A 242 -13.79 -7.70 20.00
C GLN A 242 -14.01 -9.12 20.52
N GLN A 243 -14.51 -10.03 19.68
CA GLN A 243 -14.68 -11.45 20.03
C GLN A 243 -13.33 -12.12 20.32
N LEU A 244 -12.32 -11.92 19.48
CA LEU A 244 -10.98 -12.47 19.69
C LEU A 244 -10.30 -11.90 20.94
N GLN A 245 -10.58 -10.65 21.31
CA GLN A 245 -10.07 -10.06 22.55
C GLN A 245 -10.74 -10.64 23.81
N GLN A 246 -12.02 -11.02 23.71
CA GLN A 246 -12.77 -11.65 24.80
C GLN A 246 -12.43 -13.13 24.95
N ASP A 247 -12.10 -13.80 23.85
CA ASP A 247 -11.69 -15.20 23.81
C ASP A 247 -10.48 -15.37 22.89
N PRO A 248 -9.26 -15.11 23.40
CA PRO A 248 -8.01 -15.19 22.62
C PRO A 248 -7.71 -16.60 22.12
N SER A 249 -8.18 -17.61 22.85
CA SER A 249 -8.07 -19.02 22.47
C SER A 249 -9.11 -19.44 21.43
N GLY A 250 -10.18 -18.66 21.27
CA GLY A 250 -11.37 -19.10 20.55
C GLY A 250 -12.11 -20.27 21.21
N VAL A 251 -11.83 -20.56 22.48
CA VAL A 251 -12.41 -21.63 23.28
C VAL A 251 -13.50 -21.05 24.20
N ASN A 252 -14.63 -20.68 23.61
CA ASN A 252 -15.91 -20.72 24.31
C ASN A 252 -17.01 -21.30 23.40
N SER A 253 -17.07 -22.64 23.49
CA SER A 253 -18.29 -23.42 23.74
C SER A 253 -19.56 -22.97 23.03
N GLY A 254 -19.74 -23.47 21.81
CA GLY A 254 -20.97 -23.33 21.03
C GLY A 254 -21.51 -24.64 20.46
N ARG A 255 -21.22 -25.80 21.07
CA ARG A 255 -22.00 -27.05 21.15
C ARG A 255 -21.12 -28.23 21.53
#